data_AF-A0ABC8QBM7-F1
#
_entry.id   AF-A0ABC8QBM7-F1
#
_cell.length_a   1.000
_cell.length_b   1.000
_cell.length_c   1.000
_cell.angle_alpha   90.00
_cell.angle_beta   90.00
_cell.angle_gamma   90.00
#
_symmetry.space_group_name_H-M   'P 1'
#
loop_
_entity.id
_entity.type
_entity.pdbx_description
1 polymer ?
#
loop_
_entity_poly.entity_id
_entity_poly.type
_entity_poly.pdbx_seq_one_letter_code
_entity_poly.pdbx_strand_id
1 'polypeptide(L)'
;MTDSTKSAARSNRVRWWAGAAAVAVTVAVTLVACMPTGWTGDGYTFSRGQMQDALAGKFPFQRRFLGFFDVTLSNPQVSLDPARNRIAIQADAVVQSGLFRQPLTGPLAVSSGLHYDSPTHSIRLDQPTVDRFDLQNVPGGIGPQISSIGSLIAGQLLSDYAVYTFKPEQLKVAGIAVEPGTITVLPEGVHVQAKRP
;
A
#
# COMPACT_ATOMS: atom_id res chain seq x y z
N MET A 1 38.44 -64.43 -53.49
CA MET A 1 39.36 -64.35 -54.65
C MET A 1 39.33 -62.90 -55.11
N THR A 2 40.51 -62.27 -55.12
CA THR A 2 40.88 -60.92 -55.62
C THR A 2 40.17 -59.70 -55.01
N ASP A 3 40.79 -58.83 -54.20
CA ASP A 3 41.93 -57.89 -54.36
C ASP A 3 41.47 -56.46 -54.70
N SER A 4 42.06 -55.48 -53.98
CA SER A 4 42.44 -54.12 -54.43
C SER A 4 41.35 -53.13 -54.93
N THR A 5 41.31 -51.82 -54.59
CA THR A 5 42.36 -50.85 -54.26
C THR A 5 41.79 -49.45 -53.90
N LYS A 6 42.60 -48.68 -53.16
CA LYS A 6 42.83 -47.20 -53.19
C LYS A 6 41.74 -46.16 -52.86
N SER A 7 41.91 -45.58 -51.65
CA SER A 7 42.33 -44.19 -51.36
C SER A 7 41.95 -43.03 -52.30
N ALA A 8 41.27 -42.03 -51.74
CA ALA A 8 41.64 -40.61 -51.88
C ALA A 8 41.06 -39.77 -50.73
N ALA A 9 41.95 -39.15 -49.95
CA ALA A 9 41.63 -38.10 -49.00
C ALA A 9 41.54 -36.74 -49.71
N ARG A 10 40.62 -35.86 -49.32
CA ARG A 10 40.82 -34.40 -49.43
C ARG A 10 39.93 -33.57 -48.51
N SER A 11 40.58 -33.05 -47.47
CA SER A 11 40.51 -31.67 -46.94
C SER A 11 39.17 -30.92 -46.90
N ASN A 12 38.65 -30.83 -45.68
CA ASN A 12 38.45 -29.59 -44.92
C ASN A 12 38.04 -28.32 -45.70
N ARG A 13 36.75 -27.97 -45.62
CA ARG A 13 36.28 -26.58 -45.80
C ARG A 13 35.24 -26.25 -44.74
N VAL A 14 35.77 -25.70 -43.66
CA VAL A 14 35.09 -24.88 -42.66
C VAL A 14 34.26 -23.81 -43.37
N ARG A 15 32.94 -23.81 -43.16
CA ARG A 15 32.08 -22.65 -43.42
C ARG A 15 31.13 -22.48 -42.25
N TRP A 16 31.57 -21.63 -41.35
CA TRP A 16 30.80 -21.04 -40.27
C TRP A 16 29.62 -20.27 -40.86
N TRP A 17 28.40 -20.69 -40.53
CA TRP A 17 27.23 -19.83 -40.59
C TRP A 17 26.53 -19.99 -39.26
N ALA A 18 26.71 -18.97 -38.40
CA ALA A 18 26.03 -18.82 -37.14
C ALA A 18 24.53 -18.63 -37.41
N GLY A 19 23.75 -19.68 -37.20
CA GLY A 19 22.30 -19.60 -37.15
C GLY A 19 21.86 -19.30 -35.72
N ALA A 20 21.57 -18.03 -35.45
CA ALA A 20 20.88 -17.59 -34.25
C ALA A 20 19.45 -18.17 -34.27
N ALA A 21 19.20 -19.20 -33.46
CA ALA A 21 17.85 -19.69 -33.19
C ALA A 21 17.42 -19.18 -31.82
N ALA A 22 16.67 -18.08 -31.83
CA ALA A 22 15.95 -17.56 -30.69
C ALA A 22 14.88 -18.58 -30.26
N VAL A 23 15.05 -19.20 -29.10
CA VAL A 23 13.97 -19.94 -28.43
C VAL A 23 13.36 -18.99 -27.40
N ALA A 24 12.38 -18.21 -27.85
CA ALA A 24 11.49 -17.48 -26.98
C ALA A 24 10.57 -18.47 -26.28
N VAL A 25 10.95 -18.91 -25.08
CA VAL A 25 10.03 -19.63 -24.19
C VAL A 25 9.10 -18.60 -23.56
N THR A 26 7.99 -18.33 -24.22
CA THR A 26 6.84 -17.66 -23.61
C THR A 26 6.22 -18.61 -22.59
N VAL A 27 6.66 -18.54 -21.33
CA VAL A 27 5.88 -19.07 -20.21
C VAL A 27 4.71 -18.12 -20.02
N ALA A 28 3.55 -18.52 -20.55
CA ALA A 28 2.27 -17.89 -20.28
C ALA A 28 1.94 -18.11 -18.79
N VAL A 29 2.37 -17.17 -17.94
CA VAL A 29 1.84 -17.02 -16.59
C VAL A 29 0.43 -16.48 -16.74
N THR A 30 -0.56 -17.37 -16.80
CA THR A 30 -1.94 -16.99 -16.53
C THR A 30 -2.04 -16.67 -15.05
N LEU A 31 -1.79 -15.40 -14.70
CA LEU A 31 -2.30 -14.82 -13.48
C LEU A 31 -3.83 -14.94 -13.57
N VAL A 32 -4.38 -15.98 -12.95
CA VAL A 32 -5.77 -15.97 -12.52
C VAL A 32 -5.85 -14.79 -11.58
N ALA A 33 -6.29 -13.66 -12.11
CA ALA A 33 -6.75 -12.56 -11.30
C ALA A 33 -7.81 -13.15 -10.38
N CYS A 34 -7.52 -13.23 -9.07
CA CYS A 34 -8.58 -13.23 -8.08
C CYS A 34 -9.42 -12.00 -8.40
N MET A 35 -10.56 -12.22 -9.04
CA MET A 35 -11.63 -11.23 -9.09
C MET A 35 -11.81 -10.74 -7.65
N PRO A 36 -12.05 -9.45 -7.39
CA PRO A 36 -12.51 -9.04 -6.08
C PRO A 36 -13.94 -9.56 -5.93
N THR A 37 -14.08 -10.85 -5.61
CA THR A 37 -15.29 -11.45 -5.06
C THR A 37 -15.46 -10.87 -3.67
N GLY A 38 -16.07 -9.70 -3.58
CA GLY A 38 -16.35 -9.15 -2.26
C GLY A 38 -17.54 -8.23 -2.18
N TRP A 39 -18.08 -7.76 -3.31
CA TRP A 39 -19.39 -7.13 -3.31
C TRP A 39 -20.47 -8.21 -3.20
N THR A 40 -20.94 -8.45 -1.99
CA THR A 40 -22.18 -9.17 -1.70
C THR A 40 -23.39 -8.26 -1.96
N GLY A 41 -24.59 -8.82 -1.96
CA GLY A 41 -25.82 -8.08 -2.31
C GLY A 41 -26.10 -6.84 -1.45
N ASP A 42 -25.44 -6.72 -0.30
CA ASP A 42 -25.51 -5.68 0.71
C ASP A 42 -24.28 -4.74 0.78
N GLY A 43 -23.12 -5.12 0.22
CA GLY A 43 -21.90 -4.30 0.26
C GLY A 43 -20.61 -5.08 0.07
N TYR A 44 -19.47 -4.43 0.34
CA TYR A 44 -18.15 -5.06 0.36
C TYR A 44 -17.53 -4.96 1.76
N THR A 45 -17.03 -6.08 2.28
CA THR A 45 -16.28 -6.09 3.55
C THR A 45 -14.78 -6.29 3.31
N PHE A 46 -13.99 -5.27 3.65
CA PHE A 46 -12.54 -5.36 3.71
C PHE A 46 -12.13 -6.05 5.01
N SER A 47 -11.50 -7.22 4.92
CA SER A 47 -11.00 -7.90 6.12
C SER A 47 -9.86 -7.11 6.77
N ARG A 48 -9.61 -7.35 8.07
CA ARG A 48 -8.46 -6.76 8.76
C ARG A 48 -7.13 -7.04 8.06
N GLY A 49 -6.94 -8.26 7.53
CA GLY A 49 -5.75 -8.62 6.76
C GLY A 49 -5.62 -7.81 5.48
N GLN A 50 -6.70 -7.68 4.71
CA GLN A 50 -6.70 -6.86 3.49
C GLN A 50 -6.38 -5.38 3.78
N MET A 51 -6.91 -4.84 4.87
CA MET A 51 -6.57 -3.48 5.30
C MET A 51 -5.11 -3.36 5.74
N GLN A 52 -4.58 -4.35 6.46
CA GLN A 52 -3.18 -4.39 6.87
C GLN A 52 -2.26 -4.47 5.65
N ASP A 53 -2.57 -5.28 4.65
CA ASP A 53 -1.78 -5.42 3.43
C ASP A 53 -1.80 -4.13 2.59
N ALA A 54 -2.99 -3.53 2.45
CA ALA A 54 -3.15 -2.26 1.74
C ALA A 54 -2.40 -1.12 2.45
N LEU A 55 -2.40 -1.11 3.79
CA LEU A 55 -1.66 -0.16 4.60
C LEU A 55 -0.15 -0.39 4.48
N ALA A 56 0.32 -1.64 4.60
CA ALA A 56 1.72 -2.00 4.46
C ALA A 56 2.31 -1.56 3.11
N GLY A 57 1.54 -1.67 2.03
CA GLY A 57 1.95 -1.20 0.70
C GLY A 57 2.18 0.31 0.57
N LYS A 58 1.71 1.12 1.53
CA LYS A 58 1.95 2.58 1.57
C LYS A 58 3.18 2.97 2.40
N PHE A 59 3.83 2.00 3.04
CA PHE A 59 4.97 2.22 3.92
C PHE A 59 6.27 1.66 3.29
N PRO A 60 7.45 2.20 3.64
CA PRO A 60 7.67 3.31 4.56
C PRO A 60 7.16 4.64 3.99
N PHE A 61 6.49 5.43 4.83
CA PHE A 61 6.05 6.77 4.45
C PHE A 61 7.16 7.76 4.77
N GLN A 62 7.67 8.45 3.75
CA GLN A 62 8.77 9.41 3.91
C GLN A 62 8.38 10.76 3.36
N ARG A 63 8.49 11.80 4.20
CA ARG A 63 8.25 13.19 3.79
C ARG A 63 9.21 14.13 4.48
N ARG A 64 9.67 15.11 3.69
CA ARG A 64 10.42 16.26 4.18
C ARG A 64 9.46 17.41 4.49
N PHE A 65 9.52 17.92 5.70
CA PHE A 65 8.76 19.08 6.16
C PHE A 65 9.69 20.27 6.36
N LEU A 66 9.19 21.45 5.99
CA LEU A 66 9.89 22.74 6.16
C LEU A 66 11.29 22.81 5.50
N GLY A 67 11.65 21.84 4.66
CA GLY A 67 12.94 21.77 3.96
C GLY A 67 14.08 21.06 4.70
N PHE A 68 13.92 20.69 5.97
CA PHE A 68 15.00 20.13 6.78
C PHE A 68 14.58 19.11 7.85
N PHE A 69 13.28 18.86 8.03
CA PHE A 69 12.79 17.76 8.87
C PHE A 69 12.39 16.59 7.99
N ASP A 70 13.20 15.54 7.98
CA ASP A 70 12.89 14.29 7.30
C ASP A 70 12.14 13.38 8.28
N VAL A 71 10.88 13.09 7.98
CA VAL A 71 10.02 12.20 8.77
C VAL A 71 9.85 10.90 8.00
N THR A 72 10.17 9.79 8.66
CA THR A 72 9.92 8.44 8.19
C THR A 72 8.96 7.74 9.15
N LEU A 73 7.89 7.17 8.62
CA LEU A 73 7.00 6.26 9.34
C LEU A 73 7.20 4.84 8.80
N SER A 74 7.29 3.86 9.70
CA SER A 74 7.56 2.46 9.38
C SER A 74 6.74 1.51 10.26
N ASN A 75 6.74 0.22 9.91
CA ASN A 75 6.06 -0.84 10.66
C ASN A 75 4.58 -0.55 10.97
N PRO A 76 3.76 -0.23 9.95
CA PRO A 76 2.37 0.13 10.19
C PRO A 76 1.55 -1.06 10.69
N GLN A 77 0.68 -0.83 11.65
CA GLN A 77 -0.29 -1.80 12.17
C GLN A 77 -1.68 -1.18 12.20
N VAL A 78 -2.68 -1.88 11.63
CA VAL A 78 -4.09 -1.48 11.67
C VAL A 78 -4.86 -2.24 12.75
N SER A 79 -5.67 -1.52 13.50
CA SER A 79 -6.67 -2.08 14.41
C SER A 79 -8.03 -1.43 14.16
N LEU A 80 -9.07 -2.11 14.64
CA LEU A 80 -10.47 -1.74 14.42
C LEU A 80 -11.12 -1.41 15.75
N ASP A 81 -11.86 -0.30 15.80
CA ASP A 81 -12.67 0.13 16.94
C ASP A 81 -14.15 0.22 16.50
N PRO A 82 -14.87 -0.92 16.51
CA PRO A 82 -16.29 -0.95 16.13
C PRO A 82 -17.17 -0.10 17.03
N ALA A 83 -16.82 0.03 18.32
CA ALA A 83 -17.61 0.78 19.29
C ALA A 83 -17.68 2.27 18.95
N ARG A 84 -16.60 2.81 18.34
CA ARG A 84 -16.55 4.20 17.87
C ARG A 84 -16.75 4.35 16.37
N ASN A 85 -16.92 3.24 15.64
CA ASN A 85 -16.91 3.20 14.17
C ASN A 85 -15.63 3.81 13.56
N ARG A 86 -14.45 3.47 14.12
CA ARG A 86 -13.15 4.03 13.70
C ARG A 86 -12.12 2.95 13.42
N ILE A 87 -11.19 3.26 12.54
CA ILE A 87 -9.93 2.52 12.42
C ILE A 87 -8.85 3.21 13.25
N ALA A 88 -7.87 2.45 13.72
CA ALA A 88 -6.68 2.99 14.34
C ALA A 88 -5.43 2.44 13.64
N ILE A 89 -4.44 3.31 13.47
CA ILE A 89 -3.17 3.02 12.82
C ILE A 89 -2.06 3.36 13.79
N GLN A 90 -1.15 2.42 13.99
CA GLN A 90 0.08 2.64 14.74
C GLN A 90 1.29 2.45 13.82
N ALA A 91 2.30 3.30 13.99
CA ALA A 91 3.54 3.22 13.23
C ALA A 91 4.72 3.74 14.05
N ASP A 92 5.93 3.29 13.72
CA ASP A 92 7.17 3.81 14.27
C ASP A 92 7.60 5.05 13.49
N ALA A 93 7.74 6.17 14.18
CA ALA A 93 8.19 7.43 13.62
C ALA A 93 9.68 7.68 13.90
N VAL A 94 10.39 8.15 12.88
CA VAL A 94 11.76 8.63 12.95
C VAL A 94 11.80 10.02 12.33
N VAL A 95 12.30 11.01 13.08
CA VAL A 95 12.47 12.40 12.62
C VAL A 95 13.95 12.76 12.64
N GLN A 96 14.48 13.11 11.47
CA GLN A 96 15.87 13.50 11.27
C GLN A 96 15.95 14.96 10.87
N SER A 97 16.97 15.65 11.37
CA SER A 97 17.28 17.04 11.00
C SER A 97 18.72 17.34 11.37
N GLY A 98 19.38 18.21 10.59
CA GLY A 98 20.72 18.73 10.94
C GLY A 98 20.74 19.58 12.22
N LEU A 99 19.58 19.93 12.76
CA LEU A 99 19.43 20.66 14.03
C LEU A 99 19.61 19.75 15.25
N PHE A 100 19.41 18.44 15.10
CA PHE A 100 19.50 17.48 16.20
C PHE A 100 20.77 16.65 16.08
N ARG A 101 21.40 16.33 17.22
CA ARG A 101 22.57 15.44 17.24
C ARG A 101 22.22 13.99 16.93
N GLN A 102 21.00 13.58 17.26
CA GLN A 102 20.48 12.24 17.07
C GLN A 102 19.06 12.32 16.47
N PRO A 103 18.62 11.31 15.69
CA PRO A 103 17.23 11.21 15.27
C PRO A 103 16.28 11.16 16.47
N LEU A 104 15.15 11.83 16.35
CA LEU A 104 14.04 11.67 17.28
C LEU A 104 13.24 10.44 16.87
N THR A 105 12.86 9.60 17.82
CA THR A 105 12.18 8.33 17.52
C THR A 105 11.02 8.11 18.48
N GLY A 106 9.91 7.56 18.00
CA GLY A 106 8.79 7.24 18.86
C GLY A 106 7.56 6.74 18.12
N PRO A 107 6.54 6.25 18.83
CA PRO A 107 5.32 5.78 18.21
C PRO A 107 4.44 6.94 17.73
N LEU A 108 3.79 6.74 16.59
CA LEU A 108 2.64 7.51 16.12
C LEU A 108 1.41 6.60 16.19
N ALA A 109 0.36 7.05 16.87
CA ALA A 109 -0.95 6.41 16.84
C ALA A 109 -2.00 7.42 16.36
N VAL A 110 -2.81 7.01 15.39
CA VAL A 110 -3.88 7.82 14.81
C VAL A 110 -5.15 7.00 14.75
N SER A 111 -6.27 7.58 15.17
CA SER A 111 -7.60 7.03 14.96
C SER A 111 -8.40 7.89 14.01
N SER A 112 -9.27 7.29 13.20
CA SER A 112 -10.08 8.02 12.23
C SER A 112 -11.37 7.28 11.92
N GLY A 113 -12.45 8.03 11.70
CA GLY A 113 -13.60 7.52 10.96
C GLY A 113 -13.25 7.34 9.48
N LEU A 114 -14.18 6.80 8.72
CA LEU A 114 -14.05 6.61 7.27
C LEU A 114 -15.31 7.14 6.59
N HIS A 115 -15.13 7.84 5.48
CA HIS A 115 -16.24 8.26 4.62
C HIS A 115 -15.92 7.98 3.16
N TYR A 116 -16.97 7.86 2.35
CA TYR A 116 -16.85 7.78 0.91
C TYR A 116 -16.93 9.19 0.30
N ASP A 117 -15.96 9.51 -0.54
CA ASP A 117 -15.97 10.70 -1.38
C ASP A 117 -16.33 10.30 -2.82
N SER A 118 -17.56 10.66 -3.22
CA SER A 118 -18.08 10.35 -4.55
C SER A 118 -17.27 10.99 -5.68
N PRO A 119 -16.89 12.29 -5.63
CA PRO A 119 -16.12 12.92 -6.71
C PRO A 119 -14.80 12.23 -7.06
N THR A 120 -14.07 11.72 -6.06
CA THR A 120 -12.79 11.02 -6.27
C THR A 120 -12.91 9.50 -6.26
N HIS A 121 -14.12 8.96 -6.10
CA HIS A 121 -14.38 7.54 -5.92
C HIS A 121 -13.46 6.89 -4.87
N SER A 122 -13.31 7.53 -3.70
CA SER A 122 -12.34 7.09 -2.70
C SER A 122 -12.92 6.97 -1.30
N ILE A 123 -12.40 6.03 -0.52
CA ILE A 123 -12.57 6.01 0.93
C ILE A 123 -11.49 6.90 1.52
N ARG A 124 -11.91 7.87 2.32
CA ARG A 124 -11.05 8.88 2.92
C ARG A 124 -11.20 8.90 4.44
N LEU A 125 -10.13 9.35 5.10
CA LEU A 125 -10.13 9.54 6.54
C LEU A 125 -11.12 10.64 6.94
N ASP A 126 -12.02 10.32 7.85
CA ASP A 126 -12.96 11.26 8.44
C ASP A 126 -12.55 11.62 9.88
N GLN A 127 -12.36 12.91 10.12
CA GLN A 127 -11.98 13.47 11.42
C GLN A 127 -10.83 12.70 12.11
N PRO A 128 -9.63 12.65 11.51
CA PRO A 128 -8.51 11.95 12.13
C PRO A 128 -8.08 12.61 13.45
N THR A 129 -7.68 11.80 14.41
CA THR A 129 -7.18 12.23 15.72
C THR A 129 -5.83 11.56 15.97
N VAL A 130 -4.84 12.35 16.35
CA VAL A 130 -3.54 11.82 16.79
C VAL A 130 -3.67 11.44 18.26
N ASP A 131 -3.73 10.14 18.53
CA ASP A 131 -3.90 9.60 19.89
C ASP A 131 -2.58 9.56 20.65
N ARG A 132 -1.46 9.39 19.93
CA ARG A 132 -0.12 9.38 20.50
C ARG A 132 0.91 9.87 19.50
N PHE A 133 1.75 10.79 19.91
CA PHE A 133 2.97 11.14 19.21
C PHE A 133 4.02 11.56 20.23
N ASP A 134 4.88 10.64 20.63
CA ASP A 134 5.79 10.83 21.76
C ASP A 134 7.22 10.52 21.30
N LEU A 135 7.97 11.58 21.01
CA LEU A 135 9.31 11.48 20.46
C LEU A 135 10.36 11.50 21.56
N GLN A 136 11.24 10.52 21.52
CA GLN A 136 12.41 10.43 22.38
C GLN A 136 13.59 11.24 21.81
N ASN A 137 14.64 11.43 22.63
CA ASN A 137 15.86 12.18 22.28
C ASN A 137 15.63 13.66 21.98
N VAL A 138 14.50 14.22 22.41
CA VAL A 138 14.22 15.65 22.24
C VAL A 138 15.11 16.48 23.16
N PRO A 139 15.94 17.41 22.62
CA PRO A 139 16.82 18.24 23.43
C PRO A 139 16.06 19.17 24.38
N GLY A 140 16.68 19.58 25.48
CA GLY A 140 16.24 20.74 26.26
C GLY A 140 14.86 20.63 26.92
N GLY A 141 14.31 19.43 27.07
CA GLY A 141 13.03 19.22 27.77
C GLY A 141 11.79 19.73 27.01
N ILE A 142 11.91 20.06 25.72
CA ILE A 142 10.79 20.56 24.90
C ILE A 142 10.00 19.46 24.18
N GLY A 143 10.13 18.20 24.65
CA GLY A 143 9.45 17.03 24.09
C GLY A 143 7.94 17.23 23.92
N PRO A 144 7.20 17.62 24.97
CA PRO A 144 5.76 17.82 24.88
C PRO A 144 5.34 18.86 23.82
N GLN A 145 6.10 19.95 23.67
CA GLN A 145 5.83 21.00 22.70
C GLN A 145 6.05 20.51 21.27
N ILE A 146 7.16 19.80 21.00
CA ILE A 146 7.43 19.21 19.69
C ILE A 146 6.34 18.19 19.33
N SER A 147 5.99 17.31 20.27
CA SER A 147 4.92 16.33 20.11
C SER A 147 3.58 16.97 19.79
N SER A 148 3.25 18.08 20.45
CA SER A 148 1.98 18.80 20.24
C SER A 148 1.91 19.42 18.84
N ILE A 149 2.99 20.06 18.40
CA ILE A 149 3.10 20.64 17.04
C ILE A 149 3.05 19.52 15.98
N GLY A 150 3.80 18.44 16.18
CA GLY A 150 3.80 17.30 15.28
C GLY A 150 2.43 16.65 15.16
N SER A 151 1.69 16.55 16.27
CA SER A 151 0.31 16.05 16.28
C SER A 151 -0.63 16.92 15.47
N LEU A 152 -0.53 18.25 15.57
CA LEU A 152 -1.33 19.18 14.76
C LEU A 152 -1.03 19.03 13.26
N ILE A 153 0.26 18.95 12.90
CA ILE A 153 0.68 18.76 11.50
C ILE A 153 0.20 17.42 10.96
N ALA A 154 0.39 16.34 11.73
CA ALA A 154 -0.06 15.00 11.34
C ALA A 154 -1.59 14.96 11.16
N GLY A 155 -2.35 15.54 12.10
CA GLY A 155 -3.80 15.65 11.98
C GLY A 155 -4.23 16.40 10.70
N GLN A 156 -3.60 17.53 10.41
CA GLN A 156 -3.90 18.32 9.20
C GLN A 156 -3.55 17.56 7.91
N LEU A 157 -2.43 16.85 7.89
CA LEU A 157 -1.97 16.09 6.72
C LEU A 157 -2.86 14.88 6.44
N LEU A 158 -3.34 14.23 7.51
CA LEU A 158 -4.20 13.06 7.42
C LEU A 158 -5.66 13.43 7.20
N SER A 159 -6.03 14.70 7.41
CA SER A 159 -7.36 15.20 7.13
C SER A 159 -7.74 14.91 5.69
N ASP A 160 -8.84 14.20 5.50
CA ASP A 160 -9.37 13.84 4.18
C ASP A 160 -8.38 13.01 3.32
N TYR A 161 -7.46 12.29 3.95
CA TYR A 161 -6.49 11.46 3.23
C TYR A 161 -7.17 10.24 2.61
N ALA A 162 -6.98 10.02 1.30
CA ALA A 162 -7.52 8.86 0.60
C ALA A 162 -6.76 7.58 0.97
N VAL A 163 -7.44 6.66 1.66
CA VAL A 163 -6.87 5.35 2.03
C VAL A 163 -7.06 4.33 0.92
N TYR A 164 -8.14 4.42 0.17
CA TYR A 164 -8.46 3.52 -0.93
C TYR A 164 -9.21 4.26 -2.04
N THR A 165 -8.81 4.05 -3.30
CA THR A 165 -9.52 4.61 -4.46
C THR A 165 -10.07 3.45 -5.28
N PHE A 166 -11.39 3.46 -5.49
CA PHE A 166 -12.06 2.45 -6.31
C PHE A 166 -11.72 2.66 -7.78
N LYS A 167 -11.43 1.57 -8.48
CA LYS A 167 -11.42 1.58 -9.95
C LYS A 167 -12.87 1.58 -10.46
N PRO A 168 -13.15 2.14 -11.65
CA PRO A 168 -14.51 2.15 -12.20
C PRO A 168 -15.16 0.77 -12.30
N GLU A 169 -14.37 -0.29 -12.51
CA GLU A 169 -14.85 -1.66 -12.59
C GLU A 169 -15.27 -2.22 -11.22
N GLN A 170 -14.72 -1.68 -10.14
CA GLN A 170 -15.06 -2.07 -8.76
C GLN A 170 -16.33 -1.41 -8.25
N LEU A 171 -16.80 -0.37 -8.95
CA LEU A 171 -18.08 0.30 -8.72
C LEU A 171 -19.19 -0.29 -9.58
N LYS A 172 -19.02 -1.54 -10.04
CA LYS A 172 -20.00 -2.26 -10.83
C LYS A 172 -20.23 -3.65 -10.25
N VAL A 173 -21.48 -4.00 -10.01
CA VAL A 173 -21.89 -5.34 -9.58
C VAL A 173 -22.80 -5.92 -10.65
N ALA A 174 -22.40 -7.04 -11.25
CA ALA A 174 -23.08 -7.63 -12.40
C ALA A 174 -23.35 -6.63 -13.55
N GLY A 175 -22.44 -5.66 -13.75
CA GLY A 175 -22.55 -4.62 -14.78
C GLY A 175 -23.40 -3.40 -14.38
N ILE A 176 -24.07 -3.42 -13.23
CA ILE A 176 -24.85 -2.30 -12.70
C ILE A 176 -23.94 -1.41 -11.86
N ALA A 177 -23.97 -0.09 -12.10
CA ALA A 177 -23.22 0.87 -11.30
C ALA A 177 -23.74 0.87 -9.86
N VAL A 178 -22.82 0.87 -8.89
CA VAL A 178 -23.15 0.92 -7.47
C VAL A 178 -22.27 1.92 -6.76
N GLU A 179 -22.87 2.71 -5.88
CA GLU A 179 -22.14 3.67 -5.07
C GLU A 179 -21.88 3.10 -3.67
N PRO A 180 -20.67 3.26 -3.14
CA PRO A 180 -20.38 3.04 -1.73
C PRO A 180 -21.29 3.90 -0.84
N GLY A 181 -21.97 3.24 0.07
CA GLY A 181 -22.88 3.83 1.03
C GLY A 181 -22.25 4.01 2.40
N THR A 182 -23.03 3.69 3.43
CA THR A 182 -22.58 3.74 4.82
C THR A 182 -21.35 2.84 5.02
N ILE A 183 -20.33 3.38 5.70
CA ILE A 183 -19.13 2.63 6.08
C ILE A 183 -19.24 2.27 7.56
N THR A 184 -19.11 0.99 7.87
CA THR A 184 -19.22 0.45 9.22
C THR A 184 -17.99 -0.37 9.57
N VAL A 185 -17.32 -0.03 10.66
CA VAL A 185 -16.21 -0.79 11.23
C VAL A 185 -16.78 -1.92 12.08
N LEU A 186 -16.40 -3.14 11.75
CA LEU A 186 -16.77 -4.39 12.40
C LEU A 186 -15.54 -5.03 13.06
N PRO A 187 -15.70 -5.96 14.01
CA PRO A 187 -14.56 -6.65 14.63
C PRO A 187 -13.62 -7.35 13.63
N GLU A 188 -14.17 -7.88 12.54
CA GLU A 188 -13.48 -8.63 11.50
C GLU A 188 -12.99 -7.79 10.31
N GLY A 189 -13.51 -6.56 10.14
CA GLY A 189 -13.26 -5.78 8.94
C GLY A 189 -14.01 -4.45 8.87
N VAL A 190 -13.95 -3.81 7.70
CA VAL A 190 -14.73 -2.61 7.39
C VAL A 190 -15.72 -2.94 6.28
N HIS A 191 -17.00 -2.84 6.59
CA HIS A 191 -18.09 -3.03 5.64
C HIS A 191 -18.44 -1.70 4.98
N VAL A 192 -18.58 -1.75 3.66
CA VAL A 192 -18.97 -0.63 2.81
C VAL A 192 -20.26 -1.00 2.11
N GLN A 193 -21.36 -0.36 2.48
CA GLN A 193 -22.67 -0.69 1.96
C GLN A 193 -22.77 -0.46 0.45
N ALA A 194 -23.53 -1.31 -0.22
CA ALA A 194 -23.97 -1.15 -1.59
C ALA A 194 -25.20 -0.23 -1.72
N LYS A 195 -25.07 0.99 -2.25
CA LYS A 195 -26.22 1.81 -2.64
C LYS A 195 -26.48 1.70 -4.14
N ARG A 196 -27.61 1.11 -4.49
CA ARG A 196 -28.11 1.13 -5.88
C ARG A 196 -28.82 2.46 -6.14
N PRO A 197 -28.70 3.01 -7.35
CA PRO A 197 -29.45 4.20 -7.77
C PRO A 197 -30.96 3.95 -7.78
#